data_AF-A0A0G4KXM8-F1
#
_entry.id   AF-A0A0G4KXM8-F1
#
_cell.length_a   1.000
_cell.length_b   1.000
_cell.length_c   1.000
_cell.angle_alpha   90.00
_cell.angle_beta   90.00
_cell.angle_gamma   90.00
#
_symmetry.space_group_name_H-M   'P 1'
#
loop_
_entity.id
_entity.type
_entity.pdbx_description
1 polymer ?
#
loop_
_entity_poly.entity_id
_entity_poly.type
_entity_poly.pdbx_seq_one_letter_code
_entity_poly.pdbx_strand_id
1 'polypeptide(L)'
;MPILIRLIYMDPGAFWPSWELEKTMAVRSWKMRLKEAQGELQQILAEGSIFREFAEPPHRIGRVTEGLLLHVAKEVDIIEPIPKFTLALHGKPGIRSIQNISMSAWRPDPLVSYGLVWIQWCLGYLTDEELLEHLGHCKSALKSPDGLIVIKENISTSGQDIYDDEDGGVTRGDGKFRKLFKEAGLRIVKVEIQKGMNPPNAEKLFPVKMYALKPEALELEKEQ
;
A
#
# COMPACT_ATOMS: atom_id res chain seq x y z
N MET A 1 10.54 -14.06 -3.21
CA MET A 1 9.34 -13.20 -3.27
C MET A 1 9.10 -12.56 -1.91
N PRO A 2 9.10 -11.22 -1.75
CA PRO A 2 8.56 -10.59 -0.55
C PRO A 2 7.09 -10.19 -0.79
N ILE A 3 6.16 -10.79 -0.04
CA ILE A 3 4.71 -10.56 -0.14
C ILE A 3 4.30 -9.76 1.10
N LEU A 4 3.96 -8.48 0.99
CA LEU A 4 3.70 -7.68 2.21
C LEU A 4 2.51 -6.73 2.10
N ILE A 5 1.49 -6.98 2.92
CA ILE A 5 0.42 -6.03 3.21
C ILE A 5 0.69 -5.34 4.55
N ARG A 6 0.49 -4.03 4.59
CA ARG A 6 0.65 -3.23 5.81
C ARG A 6 -0.61 -2.38 6.01
N LEU A 7 -1.27 -2.52 7.15
CA LEU A 7 -2.49 -1.79 7.52
C LEU A 7 -2.17 -0.75 8.61
N ILE A 8 -2.65 0.50 8.49
CA ILE A 8 -2.23 1.62 9.34
C ILE A 8 -3.39 2.22 10.15
N TYR A 9 -3.30 2.20 11.49
CA TYR A 9 -4.34 2.70 12.39
C TYR A 9 -4.21 4.22 12.64
N MET A 10 -5.34 4.95 12.72
CA MET A 10 -5.37 6.37 13.10
C MET A 10 -6.52 6.70 14.07
N ASP A 11 -6.19 7.25 15.24
CA ASP A 11 -7.08 7.60 16.37
C ASP A 11 -8.15 8.68 16.01
N PRO A 12 -9.43 8.53 16.40
CA PRO A 12 -10.49 9.54 16.23
C PRO A 12 -10.54 10.66 17.29
N GLY A 13 -9.73 10.64 18.36
CA GLY A 13 -9.90 11.53 19.53
C GLY A 13 -8.97 12.75 19.65
N ALA A 14 -8.14 13.06 18.66
CA ALA A 14 -7.26 14.24 18.73
C ALA A 14 -8.07 15.54 18.55
N PHE A 15 -8.30 16.25 19.66
CA PHE A 15 -8.91 17.58 19.69
C PHE A 15 -7.95 18.60 19.05
N TRP A 16 -8.30 19.11 17.87
CA TRP A 16 -7.56 20.18 17.19
C TRP A 16 -8.15 21.55 17.58
N PRO A 17 -7.35 22.53 18.05
CA PRO A 17 -7.85 23.85 18.41
C PRO A 17 -8.55 24.53 17.22
N SER A 18 -9.74 25.12 17.46
CA SER A 18 -10.64 25.63 16.42
C SER A 18 -10.05 26.74 15.52
N TRP A 19 -8.94 27.37 15.92
CA TRP A 19 -8.28 28.43 15.16
C TRP A 19 -7.24 27.91 14.15
N GLU A 20 -6.93 26.61 14.13
CA GLU A 20 -6.10 25.96 13.09
C GLU A 20 -6.93 25.44 11.91
N LEU A 21 -8.25 25.38 12.04
CA LEU A 21 -9.18 24.86 11.03
C LEU A 21 -9.44 25.84 9.86
N GLU A 22 -9.14 27.14 10.03
CA GLU A 22 -9.51 28.15 9.04
C GLU A 22 -8.45 28.41 7.94
N LYS A 23 -7.33 27.66 7.88
CA LYS A 23 -6.31 27.86 6.82
C LYS A 23 -5.76 26.64 6.10
N THR A 24 -6.28 25.43 6.32
CA THR A 24 -5.62 24.21 5.79
C THR A 24 -6.61 23.22 5.21
N MET A 25 -6.84 23.33 3.90
CA MET A 25 -7.36 22.23 3.08
C MET A 25 -6.60 20.94 3.40
N ALA A 26 -7.29 19.96 3.98
CA ALA A 26 -6.81 18.66 4.45
C ALA A 26 -6.11 17.79 3.36
N VAL A 27 -6.04 18.27 2.12
CA VAL A 27 -5.33 17.66 0.99
C VAL A 27 -3.88 18.17 0.87
N ARG A 28 -3.54 19.33 1.43
CA ARG A 28 -2.21 19.94 1.29
C ARG A 28 -1.16 19.35 2.23
N SER A 29 -1.50 19.02 3.48
CA SER A 29 -0.55 18.40 4.41
C SER A 29 -0.20 16.96 4.00
N TRP A 30 -1.16 16.22 3.45
CA TRP A 30 -0.94 14.87 2.93
C TRP A 30 -0.11 14.88 1.63
N LYS A 31 -0.35 15.85 0.72
CA LYS A 31 0.50 16.06 -0.46
C LYS A 31 1.90 16.54 -0.11
N MET A 32 2.08 17.34 0.95
CA MET A 32 3.41 17.75 1.43
C MET A 32 4.14 16.57 2.05
N ARG A 33 3.53 15.82 2.98
CA ARG A 33 4.16 14.65 3.59
C ARG A 33 4.42 13.53 2.59
N LEU A 34 3.55 13.31 1.59
CA LEU A 34 3.86 12.43 0.46
C LEU A 34 4.92 13.00 -0.49
N LYS A 35 5.05 14.34 -0.64
CA LYS A 35 6.12 14.96 -1.43
C LYS A 35 7.48 14.87 -0.74
N GLU A 36 7.50 15.10 0.57
CA GLU A 36 8.68 14.96 1.43
C GLU A 36 9.08 13.49 1.49
N ALA A 37 8.11 12.60 1.76
CA ALA A 37 8.32 11.17 1.66
C ALA A 37 8.63 10.73 0.22
N GLN A 38 8.23 11.45 -0.85
CA GLN A 38 8.60 11.13 -2.23
C GLN A 38 10.08 11.39 -2.52
N GLY A 39 10.66 12.42 -1.92
CA GLY A 39 12.10 12.68 -1.99
C GLY A 39 12.88 11.60 -1.25
N GLU A 40 12.47 11.28 -0.01
CA GLU A 40 13.05 10.19 0.78
C GLU A 40 12.76 8.81 0.17
N LEU A 41 11.60 8.59 -0.45
CA LEU A 41 11.22 7.37 -1.20
C LEU A 41 12.08 7.25 -2.46
N GLN A 42 12.31 8.34 -3.19
CA GLN A 42 13.19 8.32 -4.35
C GLN A 42 14.63 8.04 -3.94
N GLN A 43 15.09 8.59 -2.82
CA GLN A 43 16.41 8.32 -2.26
C GLN A 43 16.54 6.87 -1.75
N ILE A 44 15.58 6.38 -0.95
CA ILE A 44 15.53 4.99 -0.46
C ILE A 44 15.40 3.98 -1.62
N LEU A 45 14.71 4.33 -2.71
CA LEU A 45 14.57 3.49 -3.91
C LEU A 45 15.77 3.62 -4.87
N ALA A 46 16.50 4.75 -4.89
CA ALA A 46 17.68 4.99 -5.72
C ALA A 46 19.00 4.52 -5.08
N GLU A 47 19.14 4.61 -3.75
CA GLU A 47 20.30 4.14 -2.96
C GLU A 47 20.32 2.61 -2.77
N GLY A 48 19.62 1.86 -3.64
CA GLY A 48 19.78 0.42 -3.80
C GLY A 48 21.17 0.01 -4.33
N SER A 49 22.14 0.92 -4.39
CA SER A 49 23.53 0.68 -4.74
C SER A 49 24.40 1.60 -3.88
N ILE A 50 25.40 1.00 -3.22
CA ILE A 50 26.41 1.62 -2.33
C ILE A 50 26.01 1.67 -0.84
N PHE A 51 26.08 0.52 -0.18
CA PHE A 51 26.70 0.43 1.15
C PHE A 51 27.63 -0.77 1.15
N ARG A 52 28.94 -0.51 1.18
CA ARG A 52 29.97 -1.53 1.40
C ARG A 52 30.10 -1.79 2.90
N GLU A 53 30.34 -3.07 3.20
CA GLU A 53 30.83 -3.64 4.47
C GLU A 53 29.90 -3.50 5.67
N PHE A 54 29.00 -4.48 5.83
CA PHE A 54 28.89 -5.38 6.97
C PHE A 54 27.90 -6.50 6.56
N ALA A 55 28.40 -7.70 6.27
CA ALA A 55 27.68 -8.97 6.01
C ALA A 55 26.20 -8.88 5.48
N GLU A 56 26.00 -9.02 4.16
CA GLU A 56 24.67 -9.18 3.53
C GLU A 56 24.31 -10.68 3.36
N PRO A 57 23.16 -11.21 3.87
CA PRO A 57 21.88 -11.38 3.12
C PRO A 57 20.59 -11.47 4.02
N PRO A 58 19.31 -11.06 3.71
CA PRO A 58 18.38 -11.45 2.63
C PRO A 58 17.35 -10.32 2.29
N HIS A 59 17.67 -9.51 1.30
CA HIS A 59 17.30 -8.09 1.22
C HIS A 59 15.87 -7.89 0.67
N ARG A 60 14.89 -7.24 1.31
CA ARG A 60 14.89 -6.37 2.49
C ARG A 60 13.48 -6.28 3.11
N ILE A 61 13.27 -7.08 4.14
CA ILE A 61 12.07 -7.11 4.99
C ILE A 61 11.92 -5.78 5.75
N GLY A 62 10.71 -5.35 6.10
CA GLY A 62 10.53 -4.18 6.98
C GLY A 62 10.64 -2.80 6.34
N ARG A 63 11.36 -2.65 5.22
CA ARG A 63 11.65 -1.36 4.53
C ARG A 63 10.54 -0.33 4.44
N VAL A 64 9.34 -0.73 4.02
CA VAL A 64 8.23 0.22 3.86
C VAL A 64 7.67 0.60 5.23
N THR A 65 7.55 -0.32 6.20
CA THR A 65 7.13 0.05 7.57
C THR A 65 8.16 0.96 8.19
N GLU A 66 9.43 0.57 8.19
CA GLU A 66 10.47 1.32 8.89
C GLU A 66 10.80 2.62 8.15
N GLY A 67 11.03 2.58 6.85
CA GLY A 67 11.43 3.74 6.04
C GLY A 67 10.28 4.65 5.59
N LEU A 68 9.02 4.30 5.88
CA LEU A 68 7.87 5.14 5.49
C LEU A 68 6.75 5.10 6.53
N LEU A 69 6.14 3.94 6.79
CA LEU A 69 4.87 3.91 7.52
C LEU A 69 5.01 4.36 8.98
N LEU A 70 6.07 3.97 9.68
CA LEU A 70 6.32 4.42 11.06
C LEU A 70 6.63 5.92 11.18
N HIS A 71 6.98 6.59 10.08
CA HIS A 71 7.18 8.05 10.07
C HIS A 71 5.87 8.81 9.88
N VAL A 72 4.84 8.17 9.33
CA VAL A 72 3.55 8.83 9.00
C VAL A 72 2.37 8.30 9.82
N ALA A 73 2.55 7.19 10.53
CA ALA A 73 1.55 6.52 11.34
C ALA A 73 1.92 6.52 12.83
N LYS A 74 0.90 6.51 13.69
CA LYS A 74 1.08 6.24 15.13
C LYS A 74 1.41 4.77 15.37
N GLU A 75 0.67 3.90 14.71
CA GLU A 75 0.76 2.45 14.85
C GLU A 75 0.53 1.75 13.49
N VAL A 76 1.21 0.63 13.30
CA VAL A 76 1.15 -0.19 12.08
C VAL A 76 0.82 -1.63 12.46
N ASP A 77 -0.16 -2.19 11.77
CA ASP A 77 -0.41 -3.63 11.73
C ASP A 77 0.19 -4.23 10.46
N ILE A 78 0.71 -5.44 10.59
CA ILE A 78 1.39 -6.13 9.49
C ILE A 78 0.68 -7.44 9.19
N ILE A 79 0.44 -7.69 7.90
CA ILE A 79 -0.02 -8.97 7.38
C ILE A 79 1.03 -9.50 6.43
N GLU A 80 1.63 -10.62 6.80
CA GLU A 80 2.76 -11.22 6.08
C GLU A 80 2.74 -12.73 6.29
N PRO A 81 2.37 -13.53 5.29
CA PRO A 81 2.21 -14.96 5.46
C PRO A 81 3.48 -15.69 5.88
N ILE A 82 4.67 -15.11 5.69
CA ILE A 82 5.95 -15.78 5.93
C ILE A 82 6.59 -15.25 7.24
N PRO A 83 6.58 -16.03 8.35
CA PRO A 83 7.03 -15.54 9.67
C PRO A 83 8.45 -14.99 9.72
N LYS A 84 9.39 -15.61 8.98
CA LYS A 84 10.77 -15.10 8.88
C LYS A 84 10.86 -13.66 8.35
N PHE A 85 9.84 -13.18 7.63
CA PHE A 85 9.74 -11.82 7.12
C PHE A 85 9.10 -10.84 8.12
N THR A 86 8.79 -11.28 9.33
CA THR A 86 8.29 -10.38 10.39
C THR A 86 9.11 -10.46 11.66
N LEU A 87 10.04 -11.42 11.75
CA LEU A 87 10.83 -11.67 12.94
C LEU A 87 11.51 -10.40 13.47
N ALA A 88 12.14 -9.62 12.59
CA ALA A 88 12.82 -8.38 12.95
C ALA A 88 11.88 -7.24 13.39
N LEU A 89 10.56 -7.34 13.12
CA LEU A 89 9.57 -6.30 13.45
C LEU A 89 8.90 -6.52 14.80
N HIS A 90 9.06 -7.71 15.40
CA HIS A 90 8.48 -8.01 16.71
C HIS A 90 9.08 -7.11 17.80
N GLY A 91 8.21 -6.54 18.63
CA GLY A 91 8.61 -5.66 19.75
C GLY A 91 9.12 -4.28 19.34
N LYS A 92 9.11 -3.94 18.04
CA LYS A 92 9.50 -2.59 17.60
C LYS A 92 8.43 -1.55 17.99
N PRO A 93 8.83 -0.37 18.50
CA PRO A 93 7.89 0.73 18.77
C PRO A 93 7.09 1.10 17.52
N GLY A 94 5.78 1.33 17.70
CA GLY A 94 4.85 1.65 16.62
C GLY A 94 4.35 0.43 15.82
N ILE A 95 4.86 -0.77 16.08
CA ILE A 95 4.22 -2.01 15.59
C ILE A 95 3.16 -2.43 16.61
N ARG A 96 1.89 -2.41 16.20
CA ARG A 96 0.78 -2.80 17.07
C ARG A 96 0.50 -4.30 17.00
N SER A 97 0.40 -4.84 15.79
CA SER A 97 0.19 -6.28 15.60
C SER A 97 0.90 -6.82 14.36
N ILE A 98 1.21 -8.11 14.41
CA ILE A 98 1.75 -8.89 13.30
C ILE A 98 0.87 -10.12 13.16
N GLN A 99 0.32 -10.33 11.97
CA GLN A 99 -0.47 -11.50 11.62
C GLN A 99 0.22 -12.26 10.50
N ASN A 100 0.72 -13.47 10.80
CA ASN A 100 1.34 -14.32 9.80
C ASN A 100 0.33 -15.17 9.05
N ILE A 101 -0.50 -14.51 8.24
CA ILE A 101 -1.57 -15.13 7.44
C ILE A 101 -1.53 -14.61 6.00
N SER A 102 -2.14 -15.36 5.07
CA SER A 102 -2.27 -14.89 3.68
C SER A 102 -3.25 -13.72 3.57
N MET A 103 -3.08 -12.93 2.51
CA MET A 103 -3.99 -11.81 2.21
C MET A 103 -5.42 -12.29 1.93
N SER A 104 -5.56 -13.47 1.31
CA SER A 104 -6.86 -14.12 1.06
C SER A 104 -7.55 -14.59 2.34
N ALA A 105 -6.79 -14.98 3.38
CA ALA A 105 -7.33 -15.39 4.68
C ALA A 105 -7.60 -14.23 5.63
N TRP A 106 -6.99 -13.06 5.41
CA TRP A 106 -7.17 -11.92 6.31
C TRP A 106 -8.60 -11.38 6.29
N ARG A 107 -9.11 -11.03 7.47
CA ARG A 107 -10.40 -10.38 7.69
C ARG A 107 -10.21 -9.19 8.63
N PRO A 108 -10.90 -8.06 8.39
CA PRO A 108 -10.77 -6.90 9.25
C PRO A 108 -11.47 -7.13 10.57
N ASP A 109 -10.85 -6.65 11.66
CA ASP A 109 -11.52 -6.54 12.96
C ASP A 109 -12.55 -5.40 12.88
N PRO A 110 -13.84 -5.66 13.13
CA PRO A 110 -14.89 -4.63 13.08
C PRO A 110 -14.68 -3.46 14.04
N LEU A 111 -13.86 -3.63 15.09
CA LEU A 111 -13.54 -2.59 16.07
C LEU A 111 -12.35 -1.73 15.64
N VAL A 112 -11.70 -2.06 14.54
CA VAL A 112 -10.50 -1.40 14.05
C VAL A 112 -10.77 -0.75 12.70
N SER A 113 -10.36 0.51 12.57
CA SER A 113 -10.36 1.20 11.27
C SER A 113 -9.00 1.82 10.96
N TYR A 114 -8.68 1.86 9.67
CA TYR A 114 -7.37 2.25 9.16
C TYR A 114 -7.46 3.57 8.39
N GLY A 115 -6.58 4.51 8.70
CA GLY A 115 -6.43 5.74 7.91
C GLY A 115 -5.74 5.48 6.56
N LEU A 116 -4.91 4.45 6.50
CA LEU A 116 -4.20 4.04 5.30
C LEU A 116 -4.07 2.50 5.26
N VAL A 117 -4.33 1.93 4.10
CA VAL A 117 -4.01 0.54 3.76
C VAL A 117 -2.95 0.58 2.67
N TRP A 118 -1.76 0.04 2.93
CA TRP A 118 -0.65 0.01 1.97
C TRP A 118 -0.39 -1.41 1.48
N ILE A 119 -0.47 -1.59 0.16
CA ILE A 119 -0.33 -2.87 -0.51
C ILE A 119 0.74 -2.72 -1.58
N GLN A 120 1.77 -3.56 -1.54
CA GLN A 120 2.88 -3.43 -2.49
C GLN A 120 3.47 -4.77 -2.88
N TRP A 121 3.58 -4.99 -4.20
CA TRP A 121 4.23 -6.16 -4.81
C TRP A 121 3.74 -7.50 -4.27
N CYS A 122 2.43 -7.60 -4.12
CA CYS A 122 1.83 -8.80 -3.55
C CYS A 122 0.50 -9.17 -4.21
N LEU A 123 -0.13 -8.28 -4.96
CA LEU A 123 -1.44 -8.57 -5.56
C LEU A 123 -1.37 -9.58 -6.71
N GLY A 124 -0.18 -9.81 -7.27
CA GLY A 124 0.05 -10.85 -8.27
C GLY A 124 -0.20 -12.27 -7.76
N TYR A 125 -0.17 -12.49 -6.43
CA TYR A 125 -0.38 -13.81 -5.83
C TYR A 125 -1.83 -14.11 -5.43
N LEU A 126 -2.77 -13.25 -5.83
CA LEU A 126 -4.20 -13.48 -5.66
C LEU A 126 -4.84 -13.74 -7.01
N THR A 127 -5.85 -14.61 -7.08
CA THR A 127 -6.76 -14.62 -8.24
C THR A 127 -7.54 -13.30 -8.32
N ASP A 128 -8.25 -13.06 -9.41
CA ASP A 128 -9.06 -11.86 -9.53
C ASP A 128 -10.20 -11.84 -8.50
N GLU A 129 -10.81 -12.99 -8.23
CA GLU A 129 -11.87 -13.17 -7.24
C GLU A 129 -11.35 -12.90 -5.82
N GLU A 130 -10.19 -13.47 -5.48
CA GLU A 130 -9.55 -13.22 -4.19
C GLU A 130 -9.13 -11.76 -4.03
N LEU A 131 -8.66 -11.12 -5.11
CA LEU A 131 -8.31 -9.70 -5.10
C LEU A 131 -9.56 -8.83 -4.88
N LEU A 132 -10.68 -9.12 -5.53
CA LEU A 132 -11.94 -8.41 -5.30
C LEU A 132 -12.42 -8.55 -3.85
N GLU A 133 -12.40 -9.78 -3.32
CA GLU A 133 -12.76 -10.03 -1.92
C GLU A 133 -11.84 -9.26 -0.97
N HIS A 134 -10.53 -9.34 -1.19
CA HIS A 134 -9.53 -8.65 -0.39
C HIS A 134 -9.69 -7.12 -0.43
N LEU A 135 -9.93 -6.53 -1.60
CA LEU A 135 -10.22 -5.10 -1.72
C LEU A 135 -11.51 -4.71 -1.00
N GLY A 136 -12.52 -5.60 -1.01
CA GLY A 136 -13.74 -5.44 -0.21
C GLY A 136 -13.46 -5.37 1.29
N HIS A 137 -12.61 -6.26 1.81
CA HIS A 137 -12.15 -6.24 3.19
C HIS A 137 -11.34 -4.99 3.52
N CYS A 138 -10.42 -4.57 2.65
CA CYS A 138 -9.67 -3.34 2.86
C CYS A 138 -10.61 -2.13 2.92
N LYS A 139 -11.61 -2.08 2.03
CA LYS A 139 -12.60 -1.00 1.96
C LYS A 139 -13.43 -0.91 3.25
N SER A 140 -13.91 -2.02 3.79
CA SER A 140 -14.69 -2.03 5.04
C SER A 140 -13.85 -1.67 6.26
N ALA A 141 -12.54 -1.90 6.19
CA ALA A 141 -11.60 -1.55 7.25
C ALA A 141 -11.15 -0.07 7.21
N LEU A 142 -11.52 0.71 6.18
CA LEU A 142 -11.12 2.11 6.08
C LEU A 142 -11.87 3.00 7.07
N LYS A 143 -11.13 3.91 7.69
CA LYS A 143 -11.70 5.00 8.48
C LYS A 143 -12.43 5.98 7.55
N SER A 144 -13.73 6.16 7.72
CA SER A 144 -14.51 7.16 6.98
C SER A 144 -14.29 8.57 7.55
N PRO A 145 -14.28 9.64 6.73
CA PRO A 145 -14.33 9.66 5.25
C PRO A 145 -12.94 9.71 4.58
N ASP A 146 -11.88 9.74 5.38
CA ASP A 146 -10.55 10.13 4.92
C ASP A 146 -9.64 8.96 4.53
N GLY A 147 -10.00 7.74 4.93
CA GLY A 147 -9.26 6.52 4.68
C GLY A 147 -8.90 6.31 3.21
N LEU A 148 -7.72 5.73 3.00
CA LEU A 148 -7.17 5.50 1.66
C LEU A 148 -6.57 4.10 1.54
N ILE A 149 -6.76 3.48 0.38
CA ILE A 149 -5.96 2.32 -0.03
C ILE A 149 -4.91 2.81 -1.03
N VAL A 150 -3.64 2.50 -0.79
CA VAL A 150 -2.55 2.72 -1.73
C VAL A 150 -2.03 1.37 -2.21
N ILE A 151 -2.06 1.19 -3.53
CA ILE A 151 -1.53 0.01 -4.21
C ILE A 151 -0.31 0.44 -5.01
N LYS A 152 0.82 -0.24 -4.84
CA LYS A 152 2.04 -0.06 -5.63
C LYS A 152 2.44 -1.39 -6.26
N GLU A 153 2.31 -1.50 -7.58
CA GLU A 153 2.43 -2.80 -8.24
C GLU A 153 3.13 -2.70 -9.61
N ASN A 154 3.71 -3.83 -10.04
CA ASN A 154 4.21 -4.01 -11.40
C ASN A 154 3.05 -4.01 -12.39
N ILE A 155 3.23 -3.36 -13.54
CA ILE A 155 2.20 -3.24 -14.56
C ILE A 155 2.67 -3.90 -15.85
N SER A 156 1.90 -4.86 -16.34
CA SER A 156 2.12 -5.46 -17.66
C SER A 156 1.91 -4.42 -18.76
N THR A 157 2.83 -4.40 -19.72
CA THR A 157 2.80 -3.56 -20.92
C THR A 157 2.43 -4.34 -22.18
N SER A 158 2.24 -5.66 -22.09
CA SER A 158 1.92 -6.52 -23.24
C SER A 158 0.46 -6.45 -23.69
N GLY A 159 -0.40 -5.78 -22.91
CA GLY A 159 -1.85 -5.76 -23.11
C GLY A 159 -2.58 -6.99 -22.57
N GLN A 160 -1.85 -7.95 -21.99
CA GLN A 160 -2.40 -9.14 -21.33
C GLN A 160 -1.74 -9.33 -19.95
N ASP A 161 -2.38 -10.14 -19.11
CA ASP A 161 -1.80 -10.55 -17.84
C ASP A 161 -0.66 -11.56 -18.12
N ILE A 162 0.45 -11.42 -17.39
CA ILE A 162 1.65 -12.26 -17.57
C ILE A 162 1.81 -13.11 -16.31
N TYR A 163 1.72 -14.43 -16.46
CA TYR A 163 2.03 -15.37 -15.39
C TYR A 163 3.53 -15.67 -15.36
N ASP A 164 4.11 -15.64 -14.18
CA ASP A 164 5.49 -16.04 -13.90
C ASP A 164 5.48 -17.45 -13.29
N ASP A 165 6.09 -18.42 -13.96
CA ASP A 165 6.13 -19.82 -13.52
C ASP A 165 7.20 -20.09 -12.47
N GLU A 166 8.21 -19.22 -12.33
CA GLU A 166 9.23 -19.34 -11.29
C GLU A 166 8.68 -18.94 -9.92
N ASP A 167 7.80 -17.92 -9.90
CA ASP A 167 7.32 -17.31 -8.68
C ASP A 167 5.80 -17.48 -8.43
N GLY A 168 5.05 -17.93 -9.43
CA GLY A 168 3.62 -18.21 -9.34
C GLY A 168 2.74 -16.96 -9.27
N GLY A 169 3.31 -15.77 -9.53
CA GLY A 169 2.61 -14.50 -9.57
C GLY A 169 2.06 -14.13 -10.95
N VAL A 170 1.04 -13.27 -10.94
CA VAL A 170 0.46 -12.66 -12.16
C VAL A 170 0.75 -11.17 -12.18
N THR A 171 1.46 -10.71 -13.21
CA THR A 171 1.62 -9.29 -13.51
C THR A 171 0.47 -8.82 -14.41
N ARG A 172 -0.46 -8.04 -13.84
CA ARG A 172 -1.65 -7.55 -14.53
C ARG A 172 -1.43 -6.24 -15.28
N GLY A 173 -2.25 -5.99 -16.30
CA GLY A 173 -2.28 -4.70 -16.99
C GLY A 173 -3.01 -3.59 -16.21
N ASP A 174 -2.72 -2.32 -16.53
CA ASP A 174 -3.38 -1.15 -15.90
C ASP A 174 -4.91 -1.17 -16.07
N GLY A 175 -5.40 -1.55 -17.26
CA GLY A 175 -6.84 -1.64 -17.55
C GLY A 175 -7.53 -2.68 -16.67
N LYS A 176 -6.86 -3.80 -16.38
CA LYS A 176 -7.37 -4.86 -15.52
C LYS A 176 -7.50 -4.39 -14.08
N PHE A 177 -6.46 -3.76 -13.51
CA PHE A 177 -6.52 -3.17 -12.18
C PHE A 177 -7.65 -2.14 -12.05
N ARG A 178 -7.79 -1.23 -13.02
CA ARG A 178 -8.87 -0.23 -13.02
C ARG A 178 -10.26 -0.86 -13.00
N LYS A 179 -10.46 -1.94 -13.79
CA LYS A 179 -11.71 -2.70 -13.80
C LYS A 179 -12.00 -3.29 -12.42
N LEU A 180 -11.02 -4.00 -11.84
CA LEU A 180 -11.16 -4.65 -10.53
C LEU A 180 -11.41 -3.64 -9.41
N PHE A 181 -10.75 -2.47 -9.43
CA PHE A 181 -11.02 -1.42 -8.44
C PHE A 181 -12.46 -0.93 -8.52
N LYS A 182 -12.95 -0.64 -9.74
CA LYS A 182 -14.32 -0.22 -9.96
C LYS A 182 -15.32 -1.28 -9.49
N GLU A 183 -15.07 -2.54 -9.82
CA GLU A 183 -15.90 -3.68 -9.43
C GLU A 183 -15.92 -3.88 -7.90
N ALA A 184 -14.81 -3.61 -7.21
CA ALA A 184 -14.75 -3.58 -5.75
C ALA A 184 -15.45 -2.35 -5.11
N GLY A 185 -16.06 -1.47 -5.91
CA GLY A 185 -16.68 -0.22 -5.45
C GLY A 185 -15.67 0.80 -4.92
N LEU A 186 -14.49 0.83 -5.55
CA LEU A 186 -13.41 1.78 -5.26
C LEU A 186 -13.17 2.68 -6.48
N ARG A 187 -12.97 3.98 -6.21
CA ARG A 187 -12.58 4.98 -7.21
C ARG A 187 -11.12 5.39 -7.03
N ILE A 188 -10.47 5.66 -8.15
CA ILE A 188 -9.09 6.16 -8.17
C ILE A 188 -9.10 7.67 -7.94
N VAL A 189 -8.37 8.13 -6.93
CA VAL A 189 -8.20 9.57 -6.63
C VAL A 189 -6.86 10.12 -7.11
N LYS A 190 -5.85 9.26 -7.29
CA LYS A 190 -4.55 9.62 -7.87
C LYS A 190 -3.89 8.40 -8.50
N VAL A 191 -3.16 8.62 -9.59
CA VAL A 191 -2.27 7.64 -10.21
C VAL A 191 -0.90 8.26 -10.39
N GLU A 192 0.16 7.50 -10.14
CA GLU A 192 1.52 7.94 -10.36
C GLU A 192 2.40 6.78 -10.84
N ILE A 193 3.22 7.02 -11.86
CA ILE A 193 4.23 6.05 -12.32
C ILE A 193 5.51 6.29 -11.52
N GLN A 194 6.13 5.22 -11.02
CA GLN A 194 7.42 5.28 -10.35
C GLN A 194 8.48 5.80 -11.32
N LYS A 195 9.15 6.89 -10.93
CA LYS A 195 10.28 7.47 -11.67
C LYS A 195 11.60 7.09 -11.00
N GLY A 196 12.71 7.23 -11.73
CA GLY A 196 14.06 7.10 -11.18
C GLY A 196 14.53 5.66 -10.93
N MET A 197 13.82 4.64 -11.44
CA MET A 197 14.33 3.27 -11.45
C MET A 197 15.23 3.06 -12.67
N ASN A 198 16.53 3.26 -12.48
CA ASN A 198 17.54 3.10 -13.53
C ASN A 198 18.65 2.09 -13.15
N PRO A 199 18.33 0.85 -12.71
CA PRO A 199 19.36 -0.15 -12.47
C PRO A 199 20.00 -0.65 -13.78
N PRO A 200 21.12 -1.40 -13.72
CA PRO A 200 21.78 -2.04 -14.87
C PRO A 200 20.94 -3.18 -15.50
N ASN A 201 19.73 -2.88 -15.97
CA ASN A 201 18.74 -3.74 -16.66
C ASN A 201 17.33 -3.11 -16.62
N ALA A 202 17.21 -1.79 -16.46
CA ALA A 202 15.93 -1.11 -16.30
C ALA A 202 14.95 -1.41 -17.45
N GLU A 203 15.47 -1.68 -18.65
CA GLU A 203 14.70 -2.06 -19.83
C GLU A 203 13.98 -3.42 -19.71
N LYS A 204 14.42 -4.27 -18.79
CA LYS A 204 13.82 -5.59 -18.51
C LYS A 204 12.81 -5.56 -17.35
N LEU A 205 12.66 -4.42 -16.68
CA LEU A 205 11.75 -4.29 -15.55
C LEU A 205 10.38 -3.80 -15.99
N PHE A 206 9.33 -4.31 -15.36
CA PHE A 206 8.00 -3.76 -15.54
C PHE A 206 7.93 -2.33 -14.99
N PRO A 207 7.18 -1.43 -15.63
CA PRO A 207 6.85 -0.15 -15.01
C PRO A 207 6.06 -0.40 -13.73
N VAL A 208 6.40 0.35 -12.68
CA VAL A 208 5.68 0.30 -11.39
C VAL A 208 4.73 1.47 -11.32
N LYS A 209 3.47 1.22 -10.94
CA LYS A 209 2.45 2.25 -10.78
C LYS A 209 1.88 2.23 -9.37
N MET A 210 1.55 3.43 -8.89
CA MET A 210 0.89 3.67 -7.62
C MET A 210 -0.53 4.18 -7.88
N TYR A 211 -1.51 3.57 -7.21
CA TYR A 211 -2.90 3.99 -7.22
C TYR A 211 -3.31 4.37 -5.80
N ALA A 212 -3.89 5.55 -5.65
CA ALA A 212 -4.60 5.94 -4.44
C ALA A 212 -6.09 5.75 -4.68
N LEU A 213 -6.75 4.96 -3.83
CA LEU A 213 -8.14 4.55 -3.96
C LEU A 213 -8.96 5.00 -2.76
N LYS A 214 -10.21 5.41 -3.01
CA LYS A 214 -11.23 5.65 -1.99
C LYS A 214 -12.49 4.85 -2.31
N PRO A 215 -13.37 4.59 -1.31
CA PRO A 215 -14.72 4.12 -1.60
C PRO A 215 -15.41 5.02 -2.64
N GLU A 216 -16.15 4.42 -3.56
CA GLU A 216 -17.09 5.15 -4.39
C GLU A 216 -18.11 5.85 -3.46
N ALA A 217 -18.48 7.10 -3.76
CA ALA A 217 -19.50 7.76 -2.97
C ALA A 217 -20.83 7.03 -3.18
N LEU A 218 -21.59 6.80 -2.11
CA LEU A 218 -22.97 6.39 -2.25
C LEU A 218 -23.69 7.54 -2.96
N GLU A 219 -24.09 7.33 -4.21
CA GLU A 219 -25.11 8.18 -4.82
C GLU A 219 -26.38 7.92 -4.02
N LEU A 220 -26.71 8.83 -3.10
CA LEU A 220 -28.05 8.87 -2.53
C LEU A 220 -28.97 9.14 -3.72
N GLU A 221 -29.73 8.13 -4.14
CA GLU A 221 -30.82 8.28 -5.09
C GLU A 221 -31.69 9.43 -4.58
N LYS A 222 -31.66 10.55 -5.30
CA LYS A 222 -32.63 11.61 -5.10
C LYS A 222 -33.94 11.06 -5.64
N GLU A 223 -34.77 10.51 -4.77
CA GLU A 223 -36.17 10.25 -5.10
C GLU A 223 -36.77 11.55 -5.65
N GLN A 224 -37.22 11.50 -6.91
CA GLN A 224 -37.94 12.55 -7.61
C GLN A 224 -39.41 12.52 -7.25
#